data_AF-A0A7I7YF43-F1
#
_entry.id   AF-A0A7I7YF43-F1
#
_cell.length_a   1.000
_cell.length_b   1.000
_cell.length_c   1.000
_cell.angle_alpha   90.00
_cell.angle_beta   90.00
_cell.angle_gamma   90.00
#
_symmetry.space_group_name_H-M   'P 1'
#
loop_
_entity.id
_entity.type
_entity.pdbx_description
1 polymer ?
#
loop_
_entity_poly.entity_id
_entity_poly.type
_entity_poly.pdbx_seq_one_letter_code
_entity_poly.pdbx_strand_id
1 'polypeptide(L)'
;MALARVAVVGEDAGVEPIDAVAVAWLPAGDYEQVVRIWPELAASDVVAGPDGPLPHDQYCRAMQQQFRELSGAGVPVLLVAPVRVAPFTAWCAERGAPPDDAESRATYAAYMTTQADPDLVVWPPGRNEPCWCGSGRKYKKCCAATSLIDAEQ
;
A
#
# COMPACT_ATOMS: atom_id res chain seq x y z
N MET A 1 8.40 5.81 5.42
CA MET A 1 6.94 5.56 5.20
C MET A 1 6.09 5.86 6.45
N ALA A 2 4.97 6.56 6.31
CA ALA A 2 3.98 6.74 7.38
C ALA A 2 2.98 5.57 7.41
N LEU A 3 2.64 5.10 8.61
CA LEU A 3 1.73 3.98 8.86
C LEU A 3 0.57 4.43 9.73
N ALA A 4 -0.64 3.96 9.42
CA ALA A 4 -1.81 4.22 10.26
C ALA A 4 -2.35 2.90 10.83
N ARG A 5 -2.57 2.87 12.15
CA ARG A 5 -3.21 1.75 12.84
C ARG A 5 -4.72 1.95 12.80
N VAL A 6 -5.45 0.89 12.47
CA VAL A 6 -6.91 0.86 12.48
C VAL A 6 -7.38 -0.41 13.17
N ALA A 7 -8.30 -0.27 14.13
CA ALA A 7 -9.02 -1.41 14.66
C ALA A 7 -10.08 -1.84 13.64
N VAL A 8 -10.01 -3.07 13.15
CA VAL A 8 -11.05 -3.67 12.30
C VAL A 8 -12.01 -4.40 13.22
N VAL A 9 -13.26 -3.93 13.27
CA VAL A 9 -14.34 -4.59 14.02
C VAL A 9 -14.98 -5.61 13.10
N GLY A 10 -14.89 -6.90 13.46
CA GLY A 10 -15.63 -7.96 12.77
C GLY A 10 -17.13 -7.86 13.06
N GLU A 11 -17.98 -8.17 12.08
CA GLU A 11 -19.45 -8.16 12.22
C GLU A 11 -20.00 -9.24 13.19
N ASP A 12 -19.15 -10.15 13.67
CA ASP A 12 -19.49 -11.13 14.70
C ASP A 12 -19.31 -10.55 16.11
N ALA A 13 -20.44 -10.38 16.81
CA ALA A 13 -20.52 -9.94 18.20
C ALA A 13 -19.82 -10.94 19.15
N GLY A 14 -18.50 -10.82 19.29
CA GLY A 14 -17.67 -11.68 20.14
C GLY A 14 -16.21 -11.79 19.73
N VAL A 15 -15.81 -11.27 18.55
CA VAL A 15 -14.41 -11.22 18.13
C VAL A 15 -13.78 -9.90 18.59
N GLU A 16 -12.71 -9.99 19.38
CA GLU A 16 -11.91 -8.81 19.75
C GLU A 16 -11.43 -8.08 18.48
N PRO A 17 -11.43 -6.74 18.45
CA PRO A 17 -11.02 -5.99 17.27
C PRO A 17 -9.61 -6.41 16.85
N ILE A 18 -9.46 -6.77 15.58
CA ILE A 18 -8.16 -7.10 15.03
C ILE A 18 -7.46 -5.79 14.75
N ASP A 19 -6.32 -5.57 15.42
CA ASP A 19 -5.39 -4.49 15.10
C ASP A 19 -4.88 -4.69 13.66
N ALA A 20 -5.40 -3.92 12.71
CA ALA A 20 -4.87 -3.87 11.36
C ALA A 20 -4.00 -2.63 11.20
N VAL A 21 -2.99 -2.74 10.34
CA VAL A 21 -2.22 -1.59 9.88
C VAL A 21 -2.53 -1.40 8.41
N ALA A 22 -3.09 -0.24 8.09
CA ALA A 22 -3.32 0.16 6.72
C ALA A 22 -2.07 0.87 6.19
N VAL A 23 -1.58 0.40 5.05
CA VAL A 23 -0.41 0.96 4.38
C VAL A 23 -0.82 1.52 3.03
N ALA A 24 -0.59 2.82 2.86
CA ALA A 24 -0.82 3.50 1.59
C ALA A 24 0.11 2.94 0.50
N TRP A 25 -0.47 2.53 -0.62
CA TRP A 25 0.22 2.10 -1.82
C TRP A 25 -0.31 2.85 -3.03
N LEU A 26 0.57 3.20 -3.96
CA LEU A 26 0.20 3.90 -5.21
C LEU A 26 0.08 2.89 -6.37
N PRO A 27 -1.12 2.72 -6.96
CA PRO A 27 -1.30 1.91 -8.15
C PRO A 27 -0.52 2.41 -9.35
N ALA A 28 -0.30 1.54 -10.34
CA ALA A 28 0.25 1.94 -11.63
C ALA A 28 -0.68 2.97 -12.30
N GLY A 29 -0.11 3.96 -12.98
CA GLY A 29 -0.81 5.13 -13.50
C GLY A 29 -0.88 6.27 -12.48
N ASP A 30 -1.37 5.97 -11.27
CA ASP A 30 -1.41 6.92 -10.16
C ASP A 30 0.01 7.24 -9.63
N TYR A 31 0.87 6.23 -9.50
CA TYR A 31 2.27 6.39 -9.09
C TYR A 31 3.04 7.36 -9.99
N GLU A 32 2.98 7.16 -11.31
CA GLU A 32 3.68 8.00 -12.28
C GLU A 32 3.14 9.43 -12.30
N GLN A 33 1.85 9.61 -12.04
CA GLN A 33 1.25 10.93 -11.89
C GLN A 33 1.79 11.61 -10.64
N VAL A 34 1.76 10.92 -9.50
CA VAL A 34 2.18 11.43 -8.20
C VAL A 34 3.66 11.83 -8.19
N VAL A 35 4.53 10.98 -8.73
CA VAL A 35 5.96 11.26 -8.86
C VAL A 35 6.23 12.57 -9.60
N ARG A 36 5.35 12.97 -10.55
CA ARG A 36 5.49 14.23 -11.30
C ARG A 36 4.97 15.45 -10.55
N ILE A 37 3.90 15.29 -9.76
CA ILE A 37 3.18 16.43 -9.17
C ILE A 37 3.53 16.69 -7.70
N TRP A 38 4.06 15.70 -6.98
CA TRP A 38 4.41 15.79 -5.55
C TRP A 38 5.89 15.47 -5.32
N PRO A 39 6.80 16.47 -5.45
CA PRO A 39 8.24 16.24 -5.39
C PRO A 39 8.73 15.73 -4.03
N GLU A 40 8.09 16.11 -2.92
CA GLU A 40 8.45 15.58 -1.59
C GLU A 40 8.21 14.08 -1.50
N LEU A 41 7.10 13.59 -2.05
CA LEU A 41 6.84 12.16 -2.12
C LEU A 41 7.80 11.46 -3.09
N ALA A 42 8.12 12.08 -4.23
CA ALA A 42 9.13 11.56 -5.15
C ALA A 42 10.51 11.40 -4.49
N ALA A 43 10.82 12.23 -3.49
CA ALA A 43 12.05 12.18 -2.71
C ALA A 43 12.00 11.24 -1.48
N SER A 44 10.84 10.61 -1.20
CA SER A 44 10.69 9.73 -0.03
C SER A 44 11.51 8.44 -0.13
N ASP A 45 11.82 7.85 1.02
CA ASP A 45 12.57 6.59 1.16
C ASP A 45 12.00 5.41 0.35
N VAL A 46 10.68 5.41 0.14
CA VAL A 46 9.98 4.36 -0.60
C VAL A 46 9.94 4.59 -2.11
N VAL A 47 10.06 5.83 -2.57
CA VAL A 47 9.91 6.20 -3.99
C VAL A 47 11.25 6.55 -4.64
N ALA A 48 12.17 7.17 -3.90
CA ALA A 48 13.45 7.59 -4.42
C ALA A 48 14.38 6.40 -4.72
N GLY A 49 15.07 6.49 -5.85
CA GLY A 49 16.15 5.60 -6.26
C GLY A 49 17.44 6.39 -6.56
N PRO A 50 18.54 5.69 -6.91
CA PRO A 50 19.84 6.32 -7.12
C PRO A 50 19.86 7.33 -8.28
N ASP A 51 19.05 7.11 -9.31
CA ASP A 51 18.98 7.92 -10.53
C ASP A 51 17.67 8.72 -10.65
N GLY A 52 16.96 8.90 -9.53
CA GLY A 52 15.62 9.47 -9.46
C GLY A 52 14.57 8.46 -9.00
N PRO A 53 13.27 8.80 -9.10
CA PRO A 53 12.18 7.94 -8.65
C PRO A 53 12.25 6.54 -9.28
N LEU A 54 12.03 5.51 -8.46
CA LEU A 54 12.03 4.11 -8.87
C LEU A 54 10.98 3.85 -9.97
N PRO A 55 11.21 2.90 -10.88
CA PRO A 55 10.12 2.33 -11.67
C PRO A 55 9.07 1.67 -10.77
N HIS A 56 7.80 1.65 -11.19
CA HIS A 56 6.68 1.17 -10.35
C HIS A 56 6.88 -0.27 -9.83
N ASP A 57 7.45 -1.15 -10.62
CA ASP A 57 7.73 -2.53 -10.21
C ASP A 57 8.80 -2.61 -9.11
N GLN A 58 9.81 -1.73 -9.15
CA GLN A 58 10.83 -1.62 -8.11
C GLN A 58 10.26 -0.96 -6.85
N TYR A 59 9.42 0.06 -6.98
CA TYR A 59 8.63 0.61 -5.86
C TYR A 59 7.80 -0.48 -5.17
N CYS A 60 7.10 -1.32 -5.95
CA CYS A 60 6.33 -2.43 -5.39
C CYS A 60 7.21 -3.49 -4.70
N ARG A 61 8.45 -3.71 -5.17
CA ARG A 61 9.41 -4.60 -4.50
C ARG A 61 9.92 -4.00 -3.18
N ALA A 62 10.16 -2.69 -3.14
CA ALA A 62 10.54 -1.99 -1.90
C ALA A 62 9.41 -2.08 -0.86
N MET A 63 8.17 -1.81 -1.26
CA MET A 63 6.98 -1.98 -0.42
C MET A 63 6.80 -3.43 0.05
N GLN A 64 7.00 -4.42 -0.83
CA GLN A 64 6.96 -5.85 -0.45
C GLN A 64 7.96 -6.17 0.67
N GLN A 65 9.17 -5.61 0.60
CA GLN A 65 10.20 -5.82 1.60
C GLN A 65 9.75 -5.21 2.95
N GLN A 66 9.19 -4.01 2.93
CA GLN A 66 8.62 -3.38 4.13
C GLN A 66 7.47 -4.19 4.74
N PHE A 67 6.57 -4.75 3.92
CA PHE A 67 5.50 -5.61 4.42
C PHE A 67 6.04 -6.87 5.11
N ARG A 68 7.11 -7.47 4.56
CA ARG A 68 7.80 -8.61 5.20
C ARG A 68 8.43 -8.21 6.52
N GLU A 69 9.05 -7.04 6.60
CA GLU A 69 9.65 -6.52 7.84
C GLU A 69 8.60 -6.26 8.92
N LEU A 70 7.50 -5.59 8.56
CA LEU A 70 6.38 -5.34 9.48
C LEU A 70 5.75 -6.65 9.99
N SER A 71 5.52 -7.61 9.10
CA SER A 71 5.01 -8.93 9.47
C SER A 71 5.99 -9.71 10.35
N GLY A 72 7.29 -9.67 10.02
CA GLY A 72 8.35 -10.27 10.84
C GLY A 72 8.49 -9.63 12.22
N ALA A 73 8.11 -8.35 12.36
CA ALA A 73 8.05 -7.64 13.64
C ALA A 73 6.75 -7.91 14.44
N GLY A 74 5.86 -8.78 13.94
CA GLY A 74 4.65 -9.20 14.65
C GLY A 74 3.41 -8.33 14.39
N VAL A 75 3.41 -7.48 13.36
CA VAL A 75 2.18 -6.78 12.94
C VAL A 75 1.19 -7.80 12.37
N PRO A 76 -0.01 -7.97 12.96
CA PRO A 76 -0.82 -9.15 12.74
C PRO A 76 -1.60 -9.11 11.41
N VAL A 77 -2.12 -7.95 11.00
CA VAL A 77 -2.81 -7.78 9.71
C VAL A 77 -2.32 -6.52 9.01
N LEU A 78 -1.87 -6.68 7.76
CA LEU A 78 -1.53 -5.59 6.87
C LEU A 78 -2.61 -5.45 5.80
N LEU A 79 -3.16 -4.25 5.67
CA LEU A 79 -4.06 -3.87 4.59
C LEU A 79 -3.30 -2.96 3.63
N VAL A 80 -3.24 -3.35 2.37
CA VAL A 80 -2.65 -2.52 1.31
C VAL A 80 -3.77 -1.65 0.74
N ALA A 81 -3.67 -0.34 0.98
CA ALA A 81 -4.68 0.63 0.58
C ALA A 81 -4.28 1.32 -0.73
N PRO A 82 -5.04 1.13 -1.83
CA PRO A 82 -4.73 1.75 -3.12
C PRO A 82 -5.11 3.23 -3.13
N VAL A 83 -4.12 4.08 -2.90
CA VAL A 83 -4.27 5.54 -2.94
C VAL A 83 -4.27 6.01 -4.40
N ARG A 84 -5.47 6.16 -4.97
CA ARG A 84 -5.67 6.74 -6.30
C ARG A 84 -5.67 8.27 -6.21
N VAL A 85 -5.02 8.96 -7.16
CA VAL A 85 -4.74 10.41 -7.08
C VAL A 85 -6.02 11.24 -6.98
N ALA A 86 -6.99 10.98 -7.86
CA ALA A 86 -8.21 11.77 -7.93
C ALA A 86 -9.05 11.71 -6.64
N PRO A 87 -9.46 10.53 -6.12
CA PRO A 87 -10.24 10.47 -4.88
C PRO A 87 -9.44 10.92 -3.66
N PHE A 88 -8.14 10.65 -3.60
CA PHE A 88 -7.29 11.11 -2.50
C PHE A 88 -7.17 12.64 -2.47
N THR A 89 -6.92 13.28 -3.62
CA THR A 89 -6.80 14.73 -3.70
C THR A 89 -8.12 15.43 -3.35
N ALA A 90 -9.26 14.87 -3.78
CA ALA A 90 -10.58 15.35 -3.38
C ALA A 90 -10.79 15.26 -1.86
N TRP A 91 -10.46 14.10 -1.28
CA TRP A 91 -10.55 13.88 0.17
C TRP A 91 -9.66 14.84 0.98
N CYS A 92 -8.45 15.11 0.49
CA CYS A 92 -7.52 16.09 1.06
C CYS A 92 -8.10 17.50 1.01
N ALA A 93 -8.64 17.92 -0.14
CA ALA A 93 -9.20 19.25 -0.34
C ALA A 93 -10.38 19.53 0.61
N GLU A 94 -11.27 18.54 0.82
CA GLU A 94 -12.38 18.65 1.78
C GLU A 94 -11.92 18.89 3.22
N ARG A 95 -10.71 18.43 3.57
CA ARG A 95 -10.17 18.45 4.93
C ARG A 95 -9.08 19.50 5.15
N GLY A 96 -8.68 20.22 4.10
CA GLY A 96 -7.55 21.13 4.13
C GLY A 96 -6.21 20.42 4.41
N ALA A 97 -6.10 19.13 4.05
CA ALA A 97 -4.90 18.33 4.25
C ALA A 97 -3.97 18.40 3.00
N PRO A 98 -2.65 18.52 3.16
CA PRO A 98 -1.70 18.55 2.04
C PRO A 98 -1.54 17.15 1.42
N PRO A 99 -1.76 16.95 0.10
CA PRO A 99 -1.70 15.63 -0.51
C PRO A 99 -0.28 15.07 -0.72
N ASP A 100 0.75 15.92 -0.74
CA ASP A 100 2.16 15.51 -0.82
C ASP A 100 2.72 14.98 0.52
N ASP A 101 2.02 15.23 1.62
CA ASP A 101 2.39 14.79 2.96
C ASP A 101 2.10 13.29 3.21
N ALA A 102 3.03 12.64 3.92
CA ALA A 102 2.96 11.23 4.26
C ALA A 102 1.87 10.92 5.29
N GLU A 103 1.63 11.81 6.26
CA GLU A 103 0.59 11.64 7.27
C GLU A 103 -0.80 11.69 6.64
N SER A 104 -1.01 12.58 5.68
CA SER A 104 -2.25 12.66 4.90
C SER A 104 -2.56 11.35 4.15
N ARG A 105 -1.56 10.72 3.51
CA ARG A 105 -1.73 9.41 2.87
C ARG A 105 -2.01 8.28 3.87
N ALA A 106 -1.31 8.26 5.00
CA ALA A 106 -1.53 7.26 6.04
C ALA A 106 -2.95 7.39 6.63
N THR A 107 -3.40 8.61 6.88
CA THR A 107 -4.76 8.90 7.37
C THR A 107 -5.80 8.49 6.34
N TYR A 108 -5.55 8.73 5.05
CA TYR A 108 -6.45 8.29 3.99
C TYR A 108 -6.52 6.76 3.89
N ALA A 109 -5.39 6.05 4.01
CA ALA A 109 -5.38 4.58 4.07
C ALA A 109 -6.20 4.04 5.26
N ALA A 110 -6.09 4.68 6.43
CA ALA A 110 -6.94 4.35 7.57
C ALA A 110 -8.42 4.63 7.30
N TYR A 111 -8.73 5.78 6.69
CA TYR A 111 -10.09 6.12 6.29
C TYR A 111 -10.69 5.05 5.37
N MET A 112 -9.96 4.58 4.35
CA MET A 112 -10.41 3.48 3.47
C MET A 112 -10.80 2.23 4.28
N THR A 113 -9.99 1.85 5.27
CA THR A 113 -10.30 0.73 6.18
C THR A 113 -11.59 0.97 6.97
N THR A 114 -11.79 2.18 7.51
CA THR A 114 -13.02 2.50 8.24
C THR A 114 -14.28 2.48 7.36
N GLN A 115 -14.11 2.72 6.06
CA GLN A 115 -15.20 2.65 5.09
C GLN A 115 -15.43 1.24 4.53
N ALA A 116 -14.64 0.26 4.97
CA ALA A 116 -14.62 -1.09 4.41
C ALA A 116 -14.47 -1.06 2.88
N ASP A 117 -13.56 -0.23 2.37
CA ASP A 117 -13.35 -0.06 0.94
C ASP A 117 -13.03 -1.42 0.27
N PRO A 118 -13.79 -1.82 -0.77
CA PRO A 118 -13.64 -3.14 -1.38
C PRO A 118 -12.33 -3.32 -2.15
N ASP A 119 -11.61 -2.24 -2.46
CA ASP A 119 -10.31 -2.30 -3.14
C ASP A 119 -9.14 -2.56 -2.17
N LEU A 120 -9.39 -2.61 -0.85
CA LEU A 120 -8.36 -2.98 0.13
C LEU A 120 -7.90 -4.42 -0.09
N VAL A 121 -6.58 -4.62 -0.12
CA VAL A 121 -5.99 -5.95 -0.26
C VAL A 121 -5.39 -6.41 1.06
N VAL A 122 -5.84 -7.54 1.57
CA VAL A 122 -5.23 -8.21 2.73
C VAL A 122 -3.87 -8.77 2.32
N TRP A 123 -2.82 -8.42 3.06
CA TRP A 123 -1.48 -8.95 2.84
C TRP A 123 -1.10 -9.93 3.96
N PRO A 124 -0.46 -11.08 3.61
CA PRO A 124 -0.12 -11.51 2.26
C PRO A 124 -1.33 -12.11 1.52
N PRO A 125 -1.49 -11.84 0.21
CA PRO A 125 -2.44 -12.59 -0.61
C PRO A 125 -2.13 -14.09 -0.59
N GLY A 126 -3.13 -14.91 -0.89
CA GLY A 126 -2.95 -16.33 -1.14
C GLY A 126 -1.94 -16.57 -2.26
N ARG A 127 -1.15 -17.65 -2.17
CA ARG A 127 -0.02 -17.89 -3.11
C ARG A 127 -0.43 -17.87 -4.60
N ASN A 128 -1.64 -18.29 -4.92
CA ASN A 128 -2.17 -18.34 -6.29
C ASN A 128 -3.13 -17.18 -6.62
N GLU A 129 -3.44 -16.31 -5.65
CA GLU A 129 -4.27 -15.13 -5.86
C GLU A 129 -3.51 -14.06 -6.65
N PRO A 130 -4.22 -13.09 -7.26
CA PRO A 130 -3.59 -11.93 -7.87
C PRO A 130 -2.64 -11.23 -6.91
N CYS A 131 -1.50 -10.79 -7.42
CA CYS A 131 -0.54 -10.04 -6.63
C CYS A 131 -1.10 -8.66 -6.25
N TRP A 132 -0.91 -8.27 -5.00
CA TRP A 132 -1.36 -6.99 -4.44
C TRP A 132 -0.87 -5.76 -5.22
N CYS A 133 0.25 -5.88 -5.96
CA CYS A 133 0.82 -4.79 -6.76
C CYS A 133 0.01 -4.45 -8.04
N GLY A 134 -1.11 -5.14 -8.29
CA GLY A 134 -1.97 -4.89 -9.45
C GLY A 134 -1.48 -5.49 -10.78
N SER A 135 -0.39 -6.27 -10.78
CA SER A 135 0.15 -6.88 -12.01
C SER A 135 -0.74 -7.98 -12.65
N GLY A 136 -1.78 -8.44 -11.95
CA GLY A 136 -2.62 -9.57 -12.37
C GLY A 136 -1.94 -10.96 -12.29
N ARG A 137 -0.63 -11.02 -12.04
CA ARG A 137 0.13 -12.27 -11.89
C ARG A 137 -0.18 -12.93 -10.54
N LYS A 138 -0.02 -14.25 -10.46
CA LYS A 138 -0.10 -14.98 -9.19
C LYS A 138 0.92 -14.41 -8.20
N TYR A 139 0.53 -14.18 -6.95
CA TYR A 139 1.39 -13.56 -5.92
C TYR A 139 2.75 -14.26 -5.78
N LYS A 140 2.76 -15.60 -5.71
CA LYS A 140 4.00 -16.40 -5.63
C LYS A 140 4.96 -16.23 -6.82
N LYS A 141 4.45 -15.74 -7.94
CA LYS A 141 5.15 -15.52 -9.22
C LYS A 141 5.43 -14.03 -9.48
N CYS A 142 5.17 -13.19 -8.49
CA CYS A 142 5.34 -11.74 -8.59
C CYS A 142 6.06 -11.24 -7.33
N CYS A 143 5.43 -10.42 -6.47
CA CYS A 143 6.11 -9.86 -5.31
C CYS A 143 6.54 -10.91 -4.28
N ALA A 144 5.89 -12.09 -4.20
CA ALA A 144 6.38 -13.19 -3.35
C ALA A 144 7.45 -14.06 -4.00
N ALA A 145 7.83 -13.83 -5.26
CA ALA A 145 8.89 -14.61 -5.90
C ALA A 145 10.23 -14.38 -5.17
N THR A 146 10.92 -15.48 -4.86
CA THR A 146 12.22 -15.49 -4.20
C THR A 146 13.40 -15.37 -5.17
N SER A 147 13.15 -15.68 -6.44
CA SER A 147 14.14 -15.58 -7.52
C SER A 147 13.49 -15.10 -8.82
N LEU A 148 14.31 -14.67 -9.79
CA LEU A 148 13.82 -14.29 -11.13
C LEU A 148 13.19 -15.48 -11.87
N ILE A 149 13.76 -16.68 -11.70
CA ILE A 149 13.24 -17.94 -12.28
C ILE A 149 11.83 -18.24 -11.74
N ASP A 150 11.60 -17.97 -10.46
CA ASP A 150 10.29 -18.14 -9.85
C ASP A 150 9.24 -17.20 -10.46
N ALA A 151 9.64 -16.06 -11.04
CA ALA A 151 8.71 -15.10 -11.60
C ALA A 151 8.19 -15.54 -12.98
N GLU A 152 9.01 -16.23 -13.78
CA GLU A 152 8.71 -16.52 -15.21
C GLU A 152 7.87 -17.79 -15.44
N GLN A 153 7.71 -18.63 -14.42
CA GLN A 153 7.06 -19.96 -14.49
C GLN A 153 5.59 -19.97 -14.04
#